data_AF-A0A955V3E3-F1
#
_entry.id   AF-A0A955V3E3-F1
#
_cell.length_a   1.000
_cell.length_b   1.000
_cell.length_c   1.000
_cell.angle_alpha   90.00
_cell.angle_beta   90.00
_cell.angle_gamma   90.00
#
_symmetry.space_group_name_H-M   'P 1'
#
loop_
_entity.id
_entity.type
_entity.pdbx_description
1 polymer ?
#
loop_
_entity_poly.entity_id
_entity_poly.type
_entity_poly.pdbx_seq_one_letter_code
_entity_poly.pdbx_strand_id
1 'polypeptide(L)'
;ALAARRGVDAGALRGSLGADPIGRLARDGALATSLDDALAALGATGARVRDALPGLDTAMADDGAWHDAGATEAQALGYAMATGLAYLRAFTAAGLDVDVAAGQIAFTLSLTGEMVVGIAKLRAARALWARIVEVAGGSPGAGAMTLHARTAERILTRRDPHVNILRNTAALFAALVGGANSALSVDFAHALGGSSALSRRLAQNTALVLALEGGLTRVSDPAGGSWTVET
;
A
#
# COMPACT_ATOMS: atom_id res chain seq x y z
N ALA A 1 -16.70 -18.29 1.12
CA ALA A 1 -17.21 -19.25 2.13
C ALA A 1 -17.71 -18.58 3.42
N LEU A 2 -16.87 -17.84 4.15
CA LEU A 2 -17.31 -17.18 5.41
C LEU A 2 -18.46 -16.17 5.20
N ALA A 3 -18.38 -15.33 4.16
CA ALA A 3 -19.44 -14.37 3.82
C ALA A 3 -20.80 -15.06 3.60
N ALA A 4 -20.82 -16.12 2.78
CA ALA A 4 -22.03 -16.93 2.55
C ALA A 4 -22.60 -17.52 3.85
N ARG A 5 -21.75 -18.06 4.74
CA ARG A 5 -22.20 -18.57 6.05
C ARG A 5 -22.80 -17.50 6.96
N ARG A 6 -22.38 -16.24 6.79
CA ARG A 6 -22.91 -15.09 7.54
C ARG A 6 -24.06 -14.38 6.81
N GLY A 7 -24.50 -14.90 5.66
CA GLY A 7 -25.54 -14.26 4.85
C GLY A 7 -25.14 -12.90 4.29
N VAL A 8 -23.83 -12.63 4.16
CA VAL A 8 -23.33 -11.37 3.60
C VAL A 8 -23.23 -11.51 2.09
N ASP A 9 -23.87 -10.58 1.37
CA ASP A 9 -23.81 -10.51 -0.09
C ASP A 9 -22.38 -10.28 -0.59
N ALA A 10 -22.02 -10.94 -1.68
CA ALA A 10 -20.70 -10.84 -2.29
C ALA A 10 -20.43 -9.43 -2.83
N GLY A 11 -21.47 -8.77 -3.37
CA GLY A 11 -21.39 -7.39 -3.87
C GLY A 11 -21.21 -6.35 -2.76
N ALA A 12 -21.48 -6.69 -1.51
CA ALA A 12 -21.29 -5.82 -0.34
C ALA A 12 -19.85 -5.86 0.23
N LEU A 13 -19.04 -6.85 -0.17
CA LEU A 13 -17.67 -7.00 0.36
C LEU A 13 -16.75 -5.91 -0.19
N ARG A 14 -15.90 -5.36 0.67
CA ARG A 14 -14.88 -4.36 0.33
C ARG A 14 -13.55 -4.72 0.98
N GLY A 15 -12.44 -4.56 0.26
CA GLY A 15 -11.10 -4.79 0.77
C GLY A 15 -10.16 -5.41 -0.26
N SER A 16 -9.03 -5.90 0.23
CA SER A 16 -7.97 -6.50 -0.58
C SER A 16 -7.71 -7.94 -0.13
N LEU A 17 -7.42 -8.83 -1.09
CA LEU A 17 -6.87 -10.16 -0.77
C LEU A 17 -5.38 -10.12 -0.44
N GLY A 18 -4.67 -9.06 -0.84
CA GLY A 18 -3.28 -8.82 -0.43
C GLY A 18 -2.25 -9.78 -1.04
N ALA A 19 -2.52 -10.36 -2.22
CA ALA A 19 -1.58 -11.29 -2.83
C ALA A 19 -0.34 -10.56 -3.38
N ASP A 20 0.84 -10.97 -2.94
CA ASP A 20 2.12 -10.35 -3.30
C ASP A 20 3.24 -11.39 -3.47
N PRO A 21 3.25 -12.18 -4.57
CA PRO A 21 4.28 -13.19 -4.80
C PRO A 21 5.68 -12.59 -5.00
N ILE A 22 5.82 -11.41 -5.62
CA ILE A 22 7.12 -10.76 -5.81
C ILE A 22 7.67 -10.25 -4.48
N GLY A 23 6.88 -9.54 -3.69
CA GLY A 23 7.33 -9.07 -2.38
C GLY A 23 7.56 -10.22 -1.40
N ARG A 24 6.80 -11.33 -1.49
CA ARG A 24 7.11 -12.55 -0.75
C ARG A 24 8.48 -13.13 -1.15
N LEU A 25 8.74 -13.28 -2.45
CA LEU A 25 10.04 -13.76 -2.93
C LEU A 25 11.19 -12.86 -2.45
N ALA A 26 10.99 -11.54 -2.49
CA ALA A 26 11.98 -10.57 -2.03
C ALA A 26 12.24 -10.66 -0.53
N ARG A 27 11.20 -10.89 0.30
CA ARG A 27 11.34 -11.03 1.76
C ARG A 27 11.92 -12.38 2.19
N ASP A 28 11.38 -13.46 1.64
CA ASP A 28 11.62 -14.82 2.13
C ASP A 28 12.76 -15.51 1.35
N GLY A 29 13.18 -14.96 0.20
CA GLY A 29 14.19 -15.53 -0.68
C GLY A 29 13.73 -16.77 -1.46
N ALA A 30 12.49 -17.22 -1.25
CA ALA A 30 11.91 -18.39 -1.92
C ALA A 30 10.38 -18.29 -2.03
N LEU A 31 9.83 -19.05 -2.98
CA LEU A 31 8.40 -19.29 -3.14
C LEU A 31 8.12 -20.80 -3.11
N ALA A 32 6.89 -21.19 -2.79
CA ALA A 32 6.47 -22.58 -2.84
C ALA A 32 6.40 -23.15 -4.27
N THR A 33 6.40 -22.28 -5.28
CA THR A 33 6.39 -22.59 -6.70
C THR A 33 7.31 -21.62 -7.44
N SER A 34 7.48 -21.78 -8.76
CA SER A 34 8.23 -20.81 -9.56
C SER A 34 7.55 -19.43 -9.57
N LEU A 35 8.31 -18.36 -9.83
CA LEU A 35 7.73 -17.02 -9.92
C LEU A 35 6.69 -16.93 -11.05
N ASP A 36 6.97 -17.57 -12.19
CA ASP A 36 6.07 -17.60 -13.35
C ASP A 36 4.74 -18.28 -13.00
N ASP A 37 4.79 -19.42 -12.32
CA ASP A 37 3.57 -20.12 -11.86
C ASP A 37 2.80 -19.29 -10.82
N ALA A 38 3.51 -18.60 -9.93
CA ALA A 38 2.88 -17.73 -8.93
C ALA A 38 2.18 -16.54 -9.59
N LEU A 39 2.77 -15.93 -10.62
CA LEU A 39 2.17 -14.85 -11.40
C LEU A 39 0.99 -15.35 -12.24
N ALA A 40 1.08 -16.52 -12.87
CA ALA A 40 -0.03 -17.14 -13.58
C ALA A 40 -1.21 -17.43 -12.63
N ALA A 41 -0.93 -17.95 -11.44
CA ALA A 41 -1.93 -18.20 -10.40
C ALA A 41 -2.56 -16.89 -9.88
N LEU A 42 -1.78 -15.82 -9.75
CA LEU A 42 -2.27 -14.49 -9.41
C LEU A 42 -3.25 -13.99 -10.48
N GLY A 43 -2.88 -14.06 -11.77
CA GLY A 43 -3.72 -13.70 -12.90
C GLY A 43 -5.07 -14.44 -12.91
N ALA A 44 -5.02 -15.77 -12.81
CA ALA A 44 -6.22 -16.62 -12.74
C ALA A 44 -7.07 -16.37 -11.48
N THR A 45 -6.46 -15.89 -10.39
CA THR A 45 -7.19 -15.50 -9.18
C THR A 45 -7.90 -14.16 -9.38
N GLY A 46 -7.25 -13.18 -9.99
CA GLY A 46 -7.86 -11.88 -10.31
C GLY A 46 -9.10 -12.00 -11.19
N ALA A 47 -9.06 -12.85 -12.22
CA ALA A 47 -10.21 -13.15 -13.07
C ALA A 47 -11.41 -13.66 -12.26
N ARG A 48 -11.18 -14.63 -11.38
CA ARG A 48 -12.23 -15.21 -10.53
C ARG A 48 -12.77 -14.23 -9.49
N VAL A 49 -11.89 -13.42 -8.89
CA VAL A 49 -12.26 -12.43 -7.88
C VAL A 49 -13.11 -11.34 -8.50
N ARG A 50 -12.77 -10.86 -9.70
CA ARG A 50 -13.57 -9.88 -10.41
C ARG A 50 -15.02 -10.33 -10.60
N ASP A 51 -15.22 -11.58 -11.02
CA ASP A 51 -16.56 -12.12 -11.29
C ASP A 51 -17.34 -12.42 -10.00
N ALA A 52 -16.67 -12.99 -8.99
CA ALA A 52 -17.33 -13.49 -7.80
C ALA A 52 -17.44 -12.46 -6.66
N LEU A 53 -16.51 -11.50 -6.58
CA LEU A 53 -16.31 -10.58 -5.45
C LEU A 53 -15.90 -9.18 -5.95
N PRO A 54 -16.78 -8.48 -6.70
CA PRO A 54 -16.41 -7.30 -7.49
C PRO A 54 -15.94 -6.09 -6.65
N GLY A 55 -16.17 -6.10 -5.34
CA GLY A 55 -15.68 -5.05 -4.43
C GLY A 55 -14.31 -5.35 -3.82
N LEU A 56 -13.65 -6.44 -4.21
CA LEU A 56 -12.31 -6.79 -3.75
C LEU A 56 -11.26 -6.58 -4.84
N ASP A 57 -10.10 -6.08 -4.43
CA ASP A 57 -8.88 -6.18 -5.21
C ASP A 57 -8.09 -7.44 -4.84
N THR A 58 -7.22 -7.88 -5.74
CA THR A 58 -6.54 -9.17 -5.63
C THR A 58 -5.08 -9.02 -5.20
N ALA A 59 -4.35 -8.10 -5.82
CA ALA A 59 -2.91 -7.97 -5.66
C ALA A 59 -2.53 -6.75 -4.82
N MET A 60 -1.46 -6.88 -4.04
CA MET A 60 -0.85 -5.80 -3.29
C MET A 60 0.61 -5.65 -3.70
N ALA A 61 0.97 -4.55 -4.33
CA ALA A 61 2.38 -4.19 -4.53
C ALA A 61 2.89 -3.48 -3.27
N ASP A 62 3.51 -4.23 -2.36
CA ASP A 62 4.04 -3.72 -1.09
C ASP A 62 5.53 -3.39 -1.20
N ASP A 63 5.89 -2.11 -1.10
CA ASP A 63 7.29 -1.66 -1.16
C ASP A 63 8.12 -2.11 0.06
N GLY A 64 7.46 -2.61 1.10
CA GLY A 64 8.06 -2.89 2.39
C GLY A 64 9.17 -3.93 2.35
N ALA A 65 9.05 -4.90 1.45
CA ALA A 65 10.07 -5.90 1.20
C ALA A 65 11.45 -5.29 0.89
N TRP A 66 11.48 -4.18 0.15
CA TRP A 66 12.71 -3.48 -0.22
C TRP A 66 13.02 -2.33 0.73
N HIS A 67 12.00 -1.58 1.13
CA HIS A 67 12.16 -0.42 2.00
C HIS A 67 12.77 -0.82 3.35
N ASP A 68 12.19 -1.82 4.03
CA ASP A 68 12.72 -2.29 5.32
C ASP A 68 14.06 -3.03 5.17
N ALA A 69 14.39 -3.53 3.98
CA ALA A 69 15.69 -4.10 3.63
C ALA A 69 16.78 -3.05 3.31
N GLY A 70 16.45 -1.76 3.34
CA GLY A 70 17.42 -0.66 3.18
C GLY A 70 17.37 0.07 1.85
N ALA A 71 16.39 -0.19 0.97
CA ALA A 71 16.21 0.59 -0.24
C ALA A 71 15.98 2.08 0.07
N THR A 72 16.51 2.97 -0.78
CA THR A 72 16.16 4.39 -0.72
C THR A 72 14.69 4.60 -1.10
N GLU A 73 14.13 5.78 -0.79
CA GLU A 73 12.71 6.06 -1.12
C GLU A 73 12.43 5.95 -2.63
N ALA A 74 13.37 6.41 -3.46
CA ALA A 74 13.27 6.28 -4.92
C ALA A 74 13.38 4.82 -5.40
N GLN A 75 14.27 4.03 -4.79
CA GLN A 75 14.41 2.60 -5.12
C GLN A 75 13.16 1.82 -4.72
N ALA A 76 12.68 1.98 -3.49
CA ALA A 76 11.45 1.34 -3.00
C ALA A 76 10.25 1.69 -3.88
N LEU A 77 10.10 2.97 -4.27
CA LEU A 77 9.07 3.39 -5.20
C LEU A 77 9.22 2.73 -6.57
N GLY A 78 10.44 2.66 -7.12
CA GLY A 78 10.73 1.97 -8.38
C GLY A 78 10.36 0.49 -8.32
N TYR A 79 10.70 -0.21 -7.23
CA TYR A 79 10.35 -1.61 -7.04
C TYR A 79 8.84 -1.83 -6.90
N ALA A 80 8.13 -0.94 -6.21
CA ALA A 80 6.66 -0.99 -6.12
C ALA A 80 6.01 -0.81 -7.50
N MET A 81 6.48 0.15 -8.30
CA MET A 81 5.96 0.37 -9.66
C MET A 81 6.28 -0.81 -10.59
N ALA A 82 7.48 -1.37 -10.52
CA ALA A 82 7.86 -2.55 -11.29
C ALA A 82 7.01 -3.78 -10.91
N THR A 83 6.73 -3.95 -9.63
CA THR A 83 5.85 -5.01 -9.10
C THR A 83 4.42 -4.84 -9.58
N GLY A 84 3.87 -3.62 -9.49
CA GLY A 84 2.56 -3.28 -10.04
C GLY A 84 2.45 -3.56 -11.55
N LEU A 85 3.47 -3.20 -12.33
CA LEU A 85 3.52 -3.51 -13.77
C LEU A 85 3.57 -5.01 -14.04
N ALA A 86 4.32 -5.79 -13.25
CA ALA A 86 4.35 -7.24 -13.38
C ALA A 86 2.98 -7.87 -13.10
N TYR A 87 2.25 -7.37 -12.09
CA TYR A 87 0.90 -7.82 -11.78
C TYR A 87 -0.11 -7.40 -12.85
N LEU A 88 0.02 -6.18 -13.39
CA LEU A 88 -0.80 -5.73 -14.51
C LEU A 88 -0.64 -6.68 -15.71
N ARG A 89 0.59 -7.05 -16.05
CA ARG A 89 0.88 -8.03 -17.12
C ARG A 89 0.32 -9.41 -16.81
N ALA A 90 0.40 -9.87 -15.56
CA ALA A 90 -0.14 -11.16 -15.16
C ALA A 90 -1.68 -11.20 -15.30
N PHE A 91 -2.37 -10.11 -14.94
CA PHE A 91 -3.82 -10.00 -15.09
C PHE A 91 -4.23 -9.90 -16.56
N THR A 92 -3.56 -9.09 -17.38
CA THR A 92 -3.89 -8.99 -18.81
C THR A 92 -3.58 -10.27 -19.57
N ALA A 93 -2.50 -10.99 -19.21
CA ALA A 93 -2.22 -12.32 -19.75
C ALA A 93 -3.29 -13.37 -19.38
N ALA A 94 -3.98 -13.17 -18.25
CA ALA A 94 -5.13 -13.98 -17.85
C ALA A 94 -6.46 -13.54 -18.50
N GLY A 95 -6.42 -12.56 -19.41
CA GLY A 95 -7.57 -12.11 -20.21
C GLY A 95 -8.36 -10.95 -19.63
N LEU A 96 -7.89 -10.29 -18.56
CA LEU A 96 -8.52 -9.08 -18.04
C LEU A 96 -8.21 -7.88 -18.94
N ASP A 97 -9.21 -7.05 -19.19
CA ASP A 97 -9.00 -5.72 -19.76
C ASP A 97 -8.10 -4.86 -18.86
N VAL A 98 -7.34 -3.93 -19.44
CA VAL A 98 -6.35 -3.10 -18.72
C VAL A 98 -7.00 -2.31 -17.58
N ASP A 99 -8.18 -1.76 -17.79
CA ASP A 99 -8.87 -0.96 -16.77
C ASP A 99 -9.29 -1.84 -15.57
N VAL A 100 -9.77 -3.04 -15.88
CA VAL A 100 -10.14 -4.03 -14.86
C VAL A 100 -8.91 -4.51 -14.12
N ALA A 101 -7.83 -4.81 -14.84
CA ALA A 101 -6.57 -5.29 -14.29
C ALA A 101 -5.91 -4.24 -13.37
N ALA A 102 -5.92 -2.97 -13.76
CA ALA A 102 -5.41 -1.88 -12.93
C ALA A 102 -6.20 -1.76 -11.62
N GLY A 103 -7.53 -1.88 -11.68
CA GLY A 103 -8.40 -1.88 -10.49
C GLY A 103 -8.25 -3.11 -9.57
N GLN A 104 -7.51 -4.14 -9.98
CA GLN A 104 -7.20 -5.32 -9.16
C GLN A 104 -5.89 -5.18 -8.36
N ILE A 105 -5.20 -4.05 -8.49
CA ILE A 105 -3.89 -3.80 -7.87
C ILE A 105 -4.02 -2.65 -6.86
N ALA A 106 -3.79 -2.97 -5.60
CA ALA A 106 -3.53 -2.00 -4.55
C ALA A 106 -2.02 -1.90 -4.29
N PHE A 107 -1.60 -0.82 -3.61
CA PHE A 107 -0.21 -0.57 -3.28
C PHE A 107 -0.06 -0.31 -1.78
N THR A 108 1.01 -0.81 -1.19
CA THR A 108 1.45 -0.41 0.16
C THR A 108 2.79 0.31 0.06
N LEU A 109 2.85 1.54 0.58
CA LEU A 109 4.07 2.33 0.62
C LEU A 109 4.49 2.65 2.06
N SER A 110 5.76 2.40 2.33
CA SER A 110 6.41 2.58 3.63
C SER A 110 6.86 4.03 3.81
N LEU A 111 6.60 4.59 4.99
CA LEU A 111 6.90 5.98 5.31
C LEU A 111 7.78 6.08 6.56
N THR A 112 8.73 7.01 6.52
CA THR A 112 9.65 7.31 7.63
C THR A 112 9.25 8.61 8.35
N GLY A 113 10.08 9.06 9.29
CA GLY A 113 9.91 10.37 9.92
C GLY A 113 10.18 11.58 9.00
N GLU A 114 10.66 11.35 7.77
CA GLU A 114 10.91 12.41 6.79
C GLU A 114 9.60 12.81 6.08
N MET A 115 8.84 13.71 6.72
CA MET A 115 7.47 14.03 6.30
C MET A 115 7.37 14.53 4.85
N VAL A 116 8.23 15.46 4.44
CA VAL A 116 8.22 16.06 3.10
C VAL A 116 8.49 15.00 2.03
N VAL A 117 9.51 14.17 2.25
CA VAL A 117 9.87 13.07 1.34
C VAL A 117 8.74 12.05 1.26
N GLY A 118 8.11 11.72 2.40
CA GLY A 118 6.95 10.84 2.44
C GLY A 118 5.78 11.38 1.61
N ILE A 119 5.43 12.66 1.77
CA ILE A 119 4.37 13.31 0.98
C ILE A 119 4.70 13.27 -0.52
N ALA A 120 5.93 13.65 -0.89
CA ALA A 120 6.39 13.64 -2.27
C ALA A 120 6.36 12.22 -2.86
N LYS A 121 6.78 11.19 -2.10
CA LYS A 121 6.74 9.78 -2.51
C LYS A 121 5.33 9.32 -2.85
N LEU A 122 4.33 9.63 -2.01
CA LEU A 122 2.94 9.23 -2.26
C LEU A 122 2.35 9.95 -3.49
N ARG A 123 2.66 11.24 -3.69
CA ARG A 123 2.24 12.01 -4.87
C ARG A 123 2.88 11.45 -6.15
N ALA A 124 4.20 11.22 -6.11
CA ALA A 124 4.94 10.65 -7.23
C ALA A 124 4.41 9.25 -7.61
N ALA A 125 4.09 8.41 -6.61
CA ALA A 125 3.55 7.08 -6.87
C ALA A 125 2.26 7.10 -7.69
N ARG A 126 1.32 8.00 -7.38
CA ARG A 126 0.07 8.13 -8.15
C ARG A 126 0.34 8.59 -9.58
N ALA A 127 1.22 9.57 -9.77
CA ALA A 127 1.57 10.06 -11.10
C ALA A 127 2.25 8.97 -11.95
N LEU A 128 3.20 8.23 -11.36
CA LEU A 128 3.89 7.13 -12.03
C LEU A 128 2.93 6.00 -12.39
N TRP A 129 2.06 5.58 -11.46
CA TRP A 129 1.09 4.52 -11.72
C TRP A 129 0.10 4.92 -12.82
N ALA A 130 -0.44 6.14 -12.75
CA ALA A 130 -1.33 6.65 -13.80
C ALA A 130 -0.66 6.62 -15.17
N ARG A 131 0.62 7.02 -15.25
CA ARG A 131 1.38 7.00 -16.49
C ARG A 131 1.64 5.56 -17.00
N ILE A 132 1.92 4.62 -16.10
CA ILE A 132 2.10 3.21 -16.45
C ILE A 132 0.81 2.64 -17.07
N VAL A 133 -0.34 2.88 -16.45
CA VAL A 133 -1.63 2.40 -16.94
C VAL A 133 -2.01 3.06 -18.26
N GLU A 134 -1.77 4.35 -18.41
CA GLU A 134 -1.98 5.08 -19.67
C GLU A 134 -1.15 4.47 -20.81
N VAL A 135 0.15 4.22 -20.59
CA VAL A 135 1.04 3.61 -21.59
C VAL A 135 0.66 2.15 -21.88
N ALA A 136 0.07 1.45 -20.90
CA ALA A 136 -0.48 0.12 -21.10
C ALA A 136 -1.80 0.10 -21.91
N GLY A 137 -2.35 1.27 -22.25
CA GLY A 137 -3.57 1.40 -23.03
C GLY A 137 -4.86 1.56 -22.22
N GLY A 138 -4.74 1.84 -20.92
CA GLY A 138 -5.91 2.07 -20.06
C GLY A 138 -6.63 3.37 -20.39
N SER A 139 -7.93 3.41 -20.12
CA SER A 139 -8.76 4.59 -20.36
C SER A 139 -8.42 5.75 -19.41
N PRO A 140 -8.80 7.01 -19.72
CA PRO A 140 -8.62 8.13 -18.81
C PRO A 140 -9.22 7.84 -17.44
N GLY A 141 -8.37 7.84 -16.40
CA GLY A 141 -8.77 7.57 -15.02
C GLY A 141 -8.63 6.10 -14.57
N ALA A 142 -8.38 5.16 -15.48
CA ALA A 142 -8.12 3.76 -15.14
C ALA A 142 -6.90 3.58 -14.21
N GLY A 143 -5.96 4.52 -14.26
CA GLY A 143 -4.79 4.58 -13.40
C GLY A 143 -5.03 5.12 -11.98
N ALA A 144 -6.28 5.19 -11.51
CA ALA A 144 -6.58 5.57 -10.13
C ALA A 144 -5.95 4.57 -9.16
N MET A 145 -5.06 5.06 -8.29
CA MET A 145 -4.27 4.23 -7.39
C MET A 145 -5.00 4.03 -6.06
N THR A 146 -5.22 2.78 -5.66
CA THR A 146 -5.57 2.42 -4.28
C THR A 146 -4.29 2.30 -3.46
N LEU A 147 -4.06 3.25 -2.57
CA LEU A 147 -2.81 3.43 -1.85
C LEU A 147 -3.00 3.27 -0.34
N HIS A 148 -2.32 2.29 0.22
CA HIS A 148 -2.16 2.09 1.65
C HIS A 148 -0.78 2.62 2.06
N ALA A 149 -0.74 3.45 3.10
CA ALA A 149 0.50 3.87 3.70
C ALA A 149 0.76 3.06 4.98
N ARG A 150 2.02 2.74 5.25
CA ARG A 150 2.41 2.18 6.55
C ARG A 150 3.63 2.89 7.11
N THR A 151 3.74 2.98 8.42
CA THR A 151 4.99 3.40 9.06
C THR A 151 6.04 2.32 8.84
N ALA A 152 7.25 2.69 8.41
CA ALA A 152 8.32 1.74 8.15
C ALA A 152 8.79 1.05 9.45
N GLU A 153 9.15 -0.22 9.37
CA GLU A 153 9.63 -0.96 10.55
C GLU A 153 11.08 -0.57 10.88
N ARG A 154 11.87 -0.28 9.85
CA ARG A 154 13.31 0.04 9.99
C ARG A 154 13.62 1.25 10.86
N ILE A 155 12.65 2.14 11.08
CA ILE A 155 12.85 3.36 11.89
C ILE A 155 12.60 3.12 13.38
N LEU A 156 12.08 1.94 13.78
CA LEU A 156 11.68 1.65 15.14
C LEU A 156 12.88 1.17 15.98
N THR A 157 13.05 1.79 17.16
CA THR A 157 14.17 1.49 18.05
C THR A 157 13.74 0.65 19.25
N ARG A 158 14.62 -0.27 19.67
CA ARG A 158 14.48 -1.00 20.95
C ARG A 158 14.78 -0.13 22.16
N ARG A 159 15.78 0.76 22.00
CA ARG A 159 16.14 1.73 23.03
C ARG A 159 15.15 2.87 22.98
N ASP A 160 14.60 3.20 24.14
CA ASP A 160 13.55 4.21 24.31
C ASP A 160 12.39 4.04 23.32
N PRO A 161 11.62 2.94 23.43
CA PRO A 161 10.58 2.57 22.47
C PRO A 161 9.43 3.58 22.41
N HIS A 162 9.26 4.42 23.43
CA HIS A 162 8.24 5.47 23.42
C HIS A 162 8.51 6.53 22.34
N VAL A 163 9.77 6.76 21.96
CA VAL A 163 10.13 7.66 20.86
C VAL A 163 9.59 7.16 19.52
N ASN A 164 9.32 5.85 19.38
CA ASN A 164 8.70 5.31 18.18
C ASN A 164 7.28 5.85 17.95
N ILE A 165 6.57 6.27 19.02
CA ILE A 165 5.28 6.96 18.88
C ILE A 165 5.47 8.25 18.06
N LEU A 166 6.53 9.03 18.34
CA LEU A 166 6.82 10.27 17.63
C LEU A 166 7.19 10.02 16.17
N ARG A 167 8.01 8.99 15.91
CA ARG A 167 8.39 8.56 14.55
C ARG A 167 7.17 8.16 13.73
N ASN A 168 6.28 7.38 14.34
CA ASN A 168 5.05 6.95 13.70
C ASN A 168 4.09 8.11 13.45
N THR A 169 3.99 9.07 14.38
CA THR A 169 3.18 10.29 14.17
C THR A 169 3.64 11.07 12.94
N ALA A 170 4.95 11.25 12.75
CA ALA A 170 5.50 11.94 11.57
C ALA A 170 5.19 11.17 10.27
N ALA A 171 5.38 9.85 10.27
CA ALA A 171 5.05 9.01 9.12
C ALA A 171 3.54 9.02 8.79
N LEU A 172 2.67 8.97 9.80
CA LEU A 172 1.21 9.07 9.64
C LEU A 172 0.79 10.45 9.14
N PHE A 173 1.42 11.53 9.61
CA PHE A 173 1.18 12.87 9.08
C PHE A 173 1.43 12.89 7.56
N ALA A 174 2.55 12.33 7.11
CA ALA A 174 2.86 12.22 5.69
C ALA A 174 1.86 11.34 4.94
N ALA A 175 1.36 10.26 5.53
CA ALA A 175 0.31 9.41 4.95
C ALA A 175 -0.98 10.19 4.68
N LEU A 176 -1.44 10.96 5.67
CA LEU A 176 -2.68 11.72 5.58
C LEU A 176 -2.54 12.89 4.59
N VAL A 177 -1.49 13.71 4.74
CA VAL A 177 -1.25 14.85 3.84
C VAL A 177 -0.95 14.40 2.42
N GLY A 178 -0.23 13.28 2.26
CA GLY A 178 0.05 12.67 0.98
C GLY A 178 -1.15 11.94 0.36
N GLY A 179 -2.32 11.93 0.99
CA GLY A 179 -3.56 11.43 0.41
C GLY A 179 -3.63 9.91 0.28
N ALA A 180 -3.13 9.14 1.25
CA ALA A 180 -3.32 7.69 1.29
C ALA A 180 -4.79 7.31 1.55
N ASN A 181 -5.28 6.25 0.91
CA ASN A 181 -6.64 5.72 1.11
C ASN A 181 -6.81 5.02 2.46
N SER A 182 -5.74 4.42 2.98
CA SER A 182 -5.67 3.98 4.38
C SER A 182 -4.25 4.12 4.93
N ALA A 183 -4.13 4.12 6.25
CA ALA A 183 -2.86 4.21 6.93
C ALA A 183 -2.76 3.15 8.04
N LEU A 184 -1.60 2.51 8.14
CA LEU A 184 -1.24 1.58 9.21
C LEU A 184 -0.08 2.15 10.02
N SER A 185 -0.27 2.20 11.34
CA SER A 185 0.79 2.47 12.30
C SER A 185 1.31 1.14 12.85
N VAL A 186 2.56 0.82 12.55
CA VAL A 186 3.23 -0.33 13.17
C VAL A 186 3.32 -0.07 14.67
N ASP A 187 3.17 -1.12 15.47
CA ASP A 187 3.22 -0.98 16.92
C ASP A 187 4.54 -0.32 17.37
N PHE A 188 4.48 0.68 18.25
CA PHE A 188 5.69 1.34 18.77
C PHE A 188 6.62 0.36 19.51
N ALA A 189 6.06 -0.75 20.03
CA ALA A 189 6.77 -1.83 20.69
C ALA A 189 7.19 -2.97 19.74
N HIS A 190 6.97 -2.85 18.42
CA HIS A 190 7.31 -3.88 17.43
C HIS A 190 8.77 -4.33 17.52
N ALA A 191 9.70 -3.38 17.66
CA ALA A 191 11.13 -3.69 17.80
C ALA A 191 11.45 -4.51 19.08
N LEU A 192 10.56 -4.52 20.09
CA LEU A 192 10.68 -5.31 21.30
C LEU A 192 10.16 -6.75 21.15
N GLY A 193 9.53 -7.10 20.02
CA GLY A 193 9.02 -8.44 19.73
C GLY A 193 7.61 -8.72 20.25
N GLY A 194 6.84 -7.71 20.63
CA GLY A 194 5.48 -7.92 21.13
C GLY A 194 4.59 -6.69 21.08
N SER A 195 3.29 -6.95 20.90
CA SER A 195 2.24 -5.94 20.85
C SER A 195 1.28 -6.12 22.03
N SER A 196 1.10 -5.07 22.83
CA SER A 196 0.15 -5.03 23.95
C SER A 196 -1.18 -4.39 23.52
N ALA A 197 -2.24 -4.57 24.33
CA ALA A 197 -3.50 -3.88 24.09
C ALA A 197 -3.33 -2.34 24.12
N LEU A 198 -2.50 -1.84 25.04
CA LEU A 198 -2.19 -0.41 25.15
C LEU A 198 -1.46 0.10 23.90
N SER A 199 -0.48 -0.65 23.40
CA SER A 199 0.33 -0.20 22.28
C SER A 199 -0.42 -0.23 20.95
N ARG A 200 -1.30 -1.21 20.72
CA ARG A 200 -2.25 -1.19 19.60
C ARG A 200 -3.23 -0.01 19.70
N ARG A 201 -3.74 0.27 20.90
CA ARG A 201 -4.63 1.41 21.12
C ARG A 201 -3.92 2.72 20.81
N LEU A 202 -2.66 2.89 21.24
CA LEU A 202 -1.88 4.08 20.91
C LEU A 202 -1.64 4.20 19.40
N ALA A 203 -1.23 3.12 18.74
CA ALA A 203 -1.02 3.11 17.29
C ALA A 203 -2.28 3.53 16.52
N GLN A 204 -3.45 2.99 16.89
CA GLN A 204 -4.74 3.38 16.30
C GLN A 204 -5.13 4.83 16.62
N ASN A 205 -5.05 5.22 17.89
CA ASN A 205 -5.47 6.54 18.33
C ASN A 205 -4.61 7.66 17.72
N THR A 206 -3.31 7.44 17.51
CA THR A 206 -2.46 8.43 16.83
C THR A 206 -2.99 8.74 15.43
N ALA A 207 -3.37 7.72 14.65
CA ALA A 207 -3.95 7.93 13.33
C ALA A 207 -5.32 8.64 13.40
N LEU A 208 -6.18 8.25 14.37
CA LEU A 208 -7.50 8.87 14.54
C LEU A 208 -7.40 10.35 14.95
N VAL A 209 -6.53 10.70 15.88
CA VAL A 209 -6.32 12.09 16.31
C VAL A 209 -5.84 12.94 15.13
N LEU A 210 -4.86 12.46 14.35
CA LEU A 210 -4.42 13.18 13.16
C LEU A 210 -5.55 13.37 12.12
N ALA A 211 -6.40 12.36 11.92
CA ALA A 211 -7.48 12.39 10.94
C ALA A 211 -8.67 13.26 11.36
N LEU A 212 -9.09 13.16 12.63
CA LEU A 212 -10.34 13.73 13.13
C LEU A 212 -10.15 15.08 13.83
N GLU A 213 -8.99 15.29 14.48
CA GLU A 213 -8.71 16.50 15.27
C GLU A 213 -7.63 17.38 14.61
N GLY A 214 -6.71 16.78 13.86
CA GLY A 214 -5.59 17.48 13.22
C GLY A 214 -5.97 18.40 12.05
N GLY A 215 -7.21 18.35 11.57
CA GLY A 215 -7.70 19.18 10.46
C GLY A 215 -7.05 18.88 9.10
N LEU A 216 -6.25 17.82 8.99
CA LEU A 216 -5.48 17.45 7.80
C LEU A 216 -6.37 16.98 6.64
N THR A 217 -7.61 16.60 6.94
CA THR A 217 -8.59 16.07 5.98
C THR A 217 -9.52 17.14 5.39
N ARG A 218 -9.32 18.43 5.74
CA ARG A 218 -10.18 19.53 5.28
C ARG A 218 -9.89 20.01 3.85
N VAL A 219 -8.70 19.72 3.33
CA VAL A 219 -8.24 20.13 2.00
C VAL A 219 -7.61 18.91 1.31
N SER A 220 -7.92 18.69 0.02
CA SER A 220 -7.55 17.45 -0.68
C SER A 220 -6.06 17.26 -0.94
N ASP A 221 -5.29 18.33 -1.15
CA ASP A 221 -3.82 18.30 -1.27
C ASP A 221 -3.23 19.55 -0.61
N PRO A 222 -3.11 19.59 0.73
CA PRO A 222 -2.65 20.78 1.44
C PRO A 222 -1.15 21.08 1.22
N ALA A 223 -0.40 20.13 0.64
CA ALA A 223 0.99 20.31 0.28
C ALA A 223 1.19 20.82 -1.16
N GLY A 224 0.12 20.87 -1.97
CA GLY A 224 0.16 21.32 -3.35
C GLY A 224 0.68 22.75 -3.48
N GLY A 225 1.61 22.97 -4.41
CA GLY A 225 2.25 24.26 -4.65
C GLY A 225 3.39 24.61 -3.67
N SER A 226 3.70 23.75 -2.70
CA SER A 226 4.90 23.91 -1.88
C SER A 226 6.15 23.62 -2.71
N TRP A 227 7.03 24.60 -2.86
CA TRP A 227 8.27 24.45 -3.64
C TRP A 227 9.08 23.21 -3.24
N THR A 228 9.20 22.94 -1.93
CA THR A 228 9.95 21.81 -1.39
C THR A 228 9.29 20.45 -1.64
N VAL A 229 7.97 20.41 -1.89
CA VAL A 229 7.24 19.15 -2.18
C VAL A 229 7.11 18.94 -3.70
N GLU A 230 7.07 20.01 -4.48
CA GLU A 230 6.96 19.97 -5.94
C GLU A 230 8.31 19.76 -6.65
N THR A 231 9.44 20.07 -5.97
CA THR A 231 10.81 19.91 -6.49
C THR A 231 11.49 18.71 -5.87
#